data_AF-A0A9N9IM60-F1
#
_entry.id   AF-A0A9N9IM60-F1
#
_cell.length_a   1.000
_cell.length_b   1.000
_cell.length_c   1.000
_cell.angle_alpha   90.00
_cell.angle_beta   90.00
_cell.angle_gamma   90.00
#
_symmetry.space_group_name_H-M   'P 1'
#
loop_
_entity.id
_entity.type
_entity.pdbx_description
1 polymer ?
#
loop_
_entity_poly.entity_id
_entity_poly.type
_entity_poly.pdbx_seq_one_letter_code
_entity_poly.pdbx_strand_id
1 'polypeptide(L)'
;MALKFFETLSNNYLELLDDKEDFNVNISVGESPNTKTFQAHSAIVKYRSLYFRNKLANISKDKNNIKTLDLKHVTKQQFEIIISHNASFIFELMLIAHEFLFDELTKRLETHLIEVEAHWLRLHFTSIYQKSFQNNKLQALQKWYPENWTYENFLALKTTLQSCLPLIRYFQMSSHNILNNVQPYQQILEKNLWKDIMKRITNLNNALDQRQHQLPPY
;
A
#
# COMPACT_ATOMS: atom_id res chain seq x y z
N MET A 1 -18.98 0.14 14.26
CA MET A 1 -19.55 1.47 13.92
C MET A 1 -18.55 2.60 14.22
N ALA A 2 -17.96 2.66 15.41
CA ALA A 2 -16.89 3.64 15.72
C ALA A 2 -15.64 3.51 14.84
N LEU A 3 -15.20 2.28 14.52
CA LEU A 3 -14.01 2.06 13.67
C LEU A 3 -14.15 2.69 12.27
N LYS A 4 -15.31 2.48 11.62
CA LYS A 4 -15.64 3.03 10.30
C LYS A 4 -15.77 4.57 10.33
N PHE A 5 -16.24 5.13 11.45
CA PHE A 5 -16.29 6.57 11.65
C PHE A 5 -14.90 7.19 11.76
N PHE A 6 -14.01 6.62 12.58
CA PHE A 6 -12.62 7.09 12.68
C PHE A 6 -11.84 6.90 11.38
N GLU A 7 -12.14 5.85 10.63
CA GLU A 7 -11.57 5.60 9.30
C GLU A 7 -11.97 6.69 8.30
N THR A 8 -13.27 6.97 8.16
CA THR A 8 -13.75 8.08 7.32
C THR A 8 -13.16 9.40 7.76
N LEU A 9 -13.14 9.68 9.07
CA LEU A 9 -12.58 10.92 9.60
C LEU A 9 -11.08 11.05 9.28
N SER A 10 -10.32 9.97 9.42
CA SER A 10 -8.90 9.95 9.07
C SER A 10 -8.70 10.23 7.58
N ASN A 11 -9.46 9.56 6.70
CA ASN A 11 -9.37 9.78 5.26
C ASN A 11 -9.72 11.23 4.86
N ASN A 12 -10.75 11.81 5.47
CA ASN A 12 -11.09 13.22 5.23
C ASN A 12 -9.92 14.16 5.60
N TYR A 13 -9.14 13.84 6.65
CA TYR A 13 -7.94 14.60 6.99
C TYR A 13 -6.76 14.34 6.06
N LEU A 14 -6.66 13.15 5.45
CA LEU A 14 -5.69 12.85 4.39
C LEU A 14 -6.01 13.65 3.13
N GLU A 15 -7.28 13.65 2.71
CA GLU A 15 -7.76 14.43 1.58
C GLU A 15 -7.51 15.92 1.80
N LEU A 16 -7.79 16.43 3.01
CA LEU A 16 -7.48 17.81 3.37
C LEU A 16 -5.97 18.13 3.31
N LEU A 17 -5.07 17.17 3.54
CA LEU A 17 -3.62 17.42 3.40
C LEU A 17 -3.22 17.65 1.93
N ASP A 18 -3.81 16.86 1.02
CA ASP A 18 -3.49 16.87 -0.40
C ASP A 18 -4.28 17.94 -1.18
N ASP A 19 -5.34 18.46 -0.57
CA ASP A 19 -6.17 19.52 -1.10
C ASP A 19 -5.40 20.84 -1.25
N LYS A 20 -5.73 21.57 -2.32
CA LYS A 20 -5.17 22.89 -2.63
C LYS A 20 -6.16 24.02 -2.36
N GLU A 21 -7.39 23.71 -1.97
CA GLU A 21 -8.36 24.71 -1.54
C GLU A 21 -8.06 25.18 -0.11
N ASP A 22 -8.41 26.44 0.18
CA ASP A 22 -8.24 27.08 1.51
C ASP A 22 -6.84 26.99 2.16
N PHE A 23 -5.81 26.76 1.34
CA PHE A 23 -4.43 26.75 1.83
C PHE A 23 -4.07 28.11 2.45
N ASN A 24 -3.27 28.08 3.51
CA ASN A 24 -2.88 29.29 4.23
C ASN A 24 -1.39 29.34 4.58
N VAL A 25 -0.62 28.39 4.04
CA VAL A 25 0.84 28.43 4.05
C VAL A 25 1.41 28.03 2.70
N ASN A 26 2.41 28.79 2.25
CA ASN A 26 3.31 28.46 1.15
C ASN A 26 4.66 28.04 1.74
N ILE A 27 5.17 26.88 1.35
CA ILE A 27 6.48 26.39 1.78
C ILE A 27 7.35 26.25 0.54
N SER A 28 8.34 27.13 0.40
CA SER A 28 9.31 27.08 -0.69
C SER A 28 10.53 26.28 -0.24
N VAL A 29 10.99 25.35 -1.06
CA VAL A 29 12.15 24.50 -0.76
C VAL A 29 13.13 24.53 -1.93
N GLY A 30 14.40 24.27 -1.62
CA GLY A 30 15.53 24.35 -2.55
C GLY A 30 16.04 25.76 -2.74
N GLU A 31 17.05 25.88 -3.60
CA GLU A 31 17.68 27.15 -3.99
C GLU A 31 17.46 27.45 -5.47
N SER A 32 17.46 28.74 -5.80
CA SER A 32 17.29 29.21 -7.19
C SER A 32 18.38 28.61 -8.09
N PRO A 33 18.05 28.13 -9.31
CA PRO A 33 16.76 28.22 -9.99
C PRO A 33 15.77 27.08 -9.69
N ASN A 34 16.14 26.10 -8.85
CA ASN A 34 15.41 24.86 -8.62
C ASN A 34 14.42 24.93 -7.45
N THR A 35 13.96 26.13 -7.09
CA THR A 35 12.99 26.32 -6.01
C THR A 35 11.65 25.70 -6.36
N LYS A 36 11.06 24.97 -5.41
CA LYS A 36 9.69 24.44 -5.52
C LYS A 36 8.84 24.96 -4.36
N THR A 37 7.65 25.46 -4.67
CA THR A 37 6.68 25.90 -3.66
C THR A 37 5.56 24.88 -3.50
N PHE A 38 5.23 24.57 -2.26
CA PHE A 38 4.13 23.71 -1.83
C PHE A 38 3.07 24.54 -1.11
N GLN A 39 1.81 24.35 -1.49
CA GLN A 39 0.66 24.91 -0.81
C GLN A 39 0.16 23.90 0.21
N ALA A 40 -0.14 24.33 1.43
CA ALA A 40 -0.64 23.45 2.49
C ALA A 40 -1.49 24.20 3.53
N HIS A 41 -2.11 23.43 4.42
CA HIS A 41 -2.85 23.95 5.57
C HIS A 41 -1.97 23.97 6.81
N SER A 42 -1.74 25.16 7.36
CA SER A 42 -0.86 25.35 8.51
C SER A 42 -1.28 24.55 9.74
N ALA A 43 -2.59 24.27 9.91
CA ALA A 43 -3.06 23.40 10.99
C ALA A 43 -2.40 22.02 10.90
N ILE A 44 -2.48 21.37 9.74
CA ILE A 44 -1.92 20.03 9.53
C ILE A 44 -0.40 20.04 9.71
N VAL A 45 0.29 20.97 9.06
CA VAL A 45 1.76 21.07 9.11
C VAL A 45 2.27 21.31 10.55
N LYS A 46 1.58 22.13 11.34
CA LYS A 46 1.92 22.40 12.76
C LYS A 46 1.66 21.21 13.68
N TYR A 47 0.73 20.32 13.35
CA TYR A 47 0.46 19.12 14.16
C TYR A 47 1.41 17.97 13.82
N ARG A 48 1.95 17.93 12.60
CA ARG A 48 2.96 16.91 12.22
C ARG A 48 4.35 17.18 12.73
N SER A 49 4.73 18.44 12.89
CA SER A 49 6.10 18.79 13.22
C SER A 49 6.16 19.95 14.20
N LEU A 50 6.83 19.71 15.33
CA LEU A 50 7.16 20.76 16.28
C LEU A 50 8.06 21.84 15.65
N TYR A 51 8.94 21.45 14.72
CA TYR A 51 9.76 22.40 13.97
C TYR A 51 8.88 23.39 13.17
N PHE A 52 7.92 22.88 12.39
CA PHE A 52 7.01 23.75 11.65
C PHE A 52 6.05 24.51 12.56
N ARG A 53 5.61 23.92 13.68
CA ARG A 53 4.82 24.61 14.70
C ARG A 53 5.51 25.88 15.16
N ASN A 54 6.79 25.77 15.53
CA ASN A 54 7.57 26.87 16.05
C ASN A 54 7.90 27.90 14.94
N LYS A 55 8.31 27.44 13.75
CA LYS A 55 8.59 28.33 12.61
C LYS A 55 7.37 29.12 12.16
N LEU A 56 6.22 28.46 11.99
CA LEU A 56 4.98 29.08 11.51
C LEU A 56 4.29 29.94 12.57
N ALA A 57 4.61 29.78 13.87
CA ALA A 57 4.11 30.68 14.91
C ALA A 57 4.60 32.12 14.69
N ASN A 58 5.87 32.28 14.31
CA ASN A 58 6.55 33.57 14.22
C ASN A 58 6.44 34.25 12.85
N ILE A 59 5.94 33.55 11.83
CA ILE A 59 5.77 34.12 10.48
C ILE A 59 4.52 34.99 10.43
N SER A 60 4.68 36.24 9.98
CA SER A 60 3.56 37.15 9.67
C SER A 60 2.81 36.70 8.42
N LYS A 61 1.52 37.00 8.37
CA LYS A 61 0.70 36.76 7.17
C LYS A 61 0.88 37.90 6.17
N ASP A 62 0.74 37.60 4.89
CA ASP A 62 0.68 38.59 3.83
C ASP A 62 -0.73 39.21 3.69
N LYS A 63 -0.92 40.07 2.68
CA LYS A 63 -2.21 40.73 2.37
C LYS A 63 -3.35 39.75 2.05
N ASN A 64 -3.03 38.52 1.65
CA ASN A 64 -3.98 37.45 1.35
C ASN A 64 -4.16 36.51 2.54
N ASN A 65 -3.66 36.86 3.74
CA ASN A 65 -3.64 36.02 4.93
C ASN A 65 -2.80 34.74 4.83
N ILE A 66 -1.86 34.66 3.88
CA ILE A 66 -1.01 33.50 3.64
C ILE A 66 0.34 33.69 4.36
N LYS A 67 0.85 32.62 4.99
CA LYS A 67 2.21 32.59 5.53
C LYS A 67 3.17 32.00 4.51
N THR A 68 4.36 32.58 4.34
CA THR A 68 5.41 32.01 3.47
C THR A 68 6.62 31.59 4.30
N LEU A 69 7.07 30.35 4.11
CA LEU A 69 8.24 29.78 4.76
C LEU A 69 9.22 29.30 3.68
N ASP A 70 10.44 29.85 3.70
CA ASP A 70 11.51 29.44 2.80
C ASP A 70 12.51 28.51 3.50
N LEU A 71 12.69 27.31 2.95
CA LEU A 71 13.58 26.26 3.43
C LEU A 71 14.65 25.97 2.36
N LYS A 72 15.57 26.92 2.18
CA LYS A 72 16.63 26.83 1.15
C LYS A 72 17.49 25.56 1.25
N HIS A 73 17.72 25.09 2.47
CA HIS A 73 18.54 23.90 2.76
C HIS A 73 17.79 22.57 2.59
N VAL A 74 16.49 22.59 2.33
CA VAL A 74 15.67 21.38 2.15
C VAL A 74 15.41 21.22 0.66
N THR A 75 15.70 20.06 0.09
CA THR A 75 15.36 19.79 -1.33
C THR A 75 13.88 19.46 -1.49
N LYS A 76 13.39 19.54 -2.73
CA LYS A 76 12.02 19.11 -3.08
C LYS A 76 11.72 17.70 -2.55
N GLN A 77 12.60 16.74 -2.85
CA GLN A 77 12.44 15.36 -2.39
C GLN A 77 12.43 15.26 -0.86
N GLN A 78 13.38 15.91 -0.17
CA GLN A 78 13.41 15.90 1.29
C GLN A 78 12.13 16.47 1.90
N PHE A 79 11.56 17.51 1.30
CA PHE A 79 10.32 18.07 1.78
C PHE A 79 9.11 17.17 1.51
N GLU A 80 9.00 16.59 0.31
CA GLU A 80 7.98 15.60 -0.02
C GLU A 80 8.02 14.41 0.94
N ILE A 81 9.21 13.99 1.37
CA ILE A 81 9.40 12.97 2.40
C ILE A 81 8.84 13.43 3.76
N ILE A 82 9.11 14.68 4.16
CA ILE A 82 8.65 15.23 5.45
C ILE A 82 7.12 15.42 5.48
N ILE A 83 6.50 15.77 4.35
CA ILE A 83 5.05 16.06 4.30
C ILE A 83 4.20 14.84 3.94
N SER A 84 4.68 13.97 3.06
CA SER A 84 3.93 12.78 2.67
C SER A 84 3.84 11.85 3.87
N HIS A 85 2.67 11.25 4.05
CA HIS A 85 2.50 10.26 5.11
C HIS A 85 3.57 9.18 4.99
N ASN A 86 4.31 9.00 6.09
CA ASN A 86 5.45 8.11 6.24
C ASN A 86 5.27 6.77 5.51
N ALA A 87 4.07 6.19 5.47
CA ALA A 87 3.78 4.93 4.78
C ALA A 87 4.21 4.89 3.30
N SER A 88 3.88 5.90 2.49
CA SER A 88 4.24 5.91 1.05
C SER A 88 5.75 6.00 0.87
N PHE A 89 6.39 6.89 1.63
CA PHE A 89 7.84 7.01 1.62
C PHE A 89 8.54 5.76 2.14
N ILE A 90 8.07 5.17 3.23
CA ILE A 90 8.61 3.94 3.81
C ILE A 90 8.46 2.80 2.81
N PHE A 91 7.37 2.74 2.06
CA PHE A 91 7.18 1.76 1.00
C PHE A 91 8.15 1.97 -0.17
N GLU A 92 8.30 3.19 -0.69
CA GLU A 92 9.31 3.47 -1.73
C GLU A 92 10.74 3.24 -1.24
N LEU A 93 11.07 3.63 0.00
CA LEU A 93 12.35 3.36 0.63
C LEU A 93 12.59 1.85 0.80
N MET A 94 11.56 1.08 1.13
CA MET A 94 11.63 -0.38 1.21
C MET A 94 11.93 -1.00 -0.16
N LEU A 95 11.31 -0.49 -1.24
CA LEU A 95 11.59 -0.93 -2.61
C LEU A 95 13.04 -0.63 -3.01
N ILE A 96 13.52 0.58 -2.71
CA ILE A 96 14.91 0.99 -2.98
C ILE A 96 15.90 0.16 -2.15
N ALA A 97 15.63 -0.03 -0.86
CA ALA A 97 16.46 -0.85 0.03
C ALA A 97 16.55 -2.30 -0.49
N HIS A 98 15.44 -2.82 -1.03
CA HIS A 98 15.43 -4.13 -1.67
C HIS A 98 16.28 -4.17 -2.95
N GLU A 99 16.15 -3.17 -3.82
CA GLU A 99 16.94 -3.07 -5.07
C GLU A 99 18.45 -3.07 -4.78
N PHE A 100 18.86 -2.41 -3.69
CA PHE A 100 20.25 -2.41 -3.22
C PHE A 100 20.63 -3.61 -2.33
N LEU A 101 19.76 -4.61 -2.20
CA LEU A 101 19.97 -5.84 -1.42
C LEU A 101 20.22 -5.60 0.08
N PHE A 102 19.66 -4.54 0.66
CA PHE A 102 19.66 -4.29 2.10
C PHE A 102 18.57 -5.10 2.81
N ASP A 103 18.68 -6.43 2.77
CA ASP A 103 17.62 -7.36 3.20
C ASP A 103 17.10 -7.10 4.64
N GLU A 104 17.97 -6.74 5.60
CA GLU A 104 17.54 -6.43 6.97
C GLU A 104 16.71 -5.13 7.05
N LEU A 105 17.14 -4.09 6.33
CA LEU A 105 16.41 -2.82 6.28
C LEU A 105 15.07 -3.01 5.59
N THR A 106 15.04 -3.73 4.46
CA THR A 106 13.81 -4.09 3.75
C THR A 106 12.84 -4.80 4.69
N LYS A 107 13.29 -5.81 5.44
CA LYS A 107 12.45 -6.54 6.38
C LYS A 107 11.88 -5.64 7.49
N ARG A 108 12.71 -4.76 8.08
CA ARG A 108 12.27 -3.82 9.12
C ARG A 108 11.23 -2.83 8.62
N LEU A 109 11.43 -2.29 7.41
CA LEU A 109 10.48 -1.37 6.78
C LEU A 109 9.17 -2.09 6.41
N GLU A 110 9.24 -3.31 5.90
CA GLU A 110 8.06 -4.14 5.59
C GLU A 110 7.24 -4.43 6.86
N THR A 111 7.89 -4.84 7.95
CA THR A 111 7.23 -5.04 9.24
C THR A 111 6.59 -3.76 9.76
N HIS A 112 7.30 -2.62 9.69
CA HIS A 112 6.75 -1.34 10.13
C HIS A 112 5.49 -0.95 9.33
N LEU A 113 5.49 -1.12 8.00
CA LEU A 113 4.32 -0.85 7.17
C LEU A 113 3.13 -1.72 7.56
N ILE A 114 3.38 -3.00 7.81
CA ILE A 114 2.36 -3.98 8.20
C ILE A 114 1.76 -3.65 9.56
N GLU A 115 2.58 -3.31 10.55
CA GLU A 115 2.15 -3.13 11.94
C GLU A 115 1.58 -1.73 12.21
N VAL A 116 2.15 -0.69 11.57
CA VAL A 116 1.83 0.71 11.87
C VAL A 116 0.95 1.33 10.78
N GLU A 117 1.19 0.99 9.52
CA GLU A 117 0.58 1.66 8.35
C GLU A 117 -0.41 0.76 7.60
N ALA A 118 -0.97 -0.24 8.28
CA ALA A 118 -1.96 -1.19 7.76
C ALA A 118 -3.12 -0.54 6.99
N HIS A 119 -3.58 0.63 7.43
CA HIS A 119 -4.66 1.36 6.75
C HIS A 119 -4.22 1.87 5.38
N TRP A 120 -3.07 2.52 5.31
CA TRP A 120 -2.50 2.99 4.06
C TRP A 120 -2.26 1.83 3.08
N LEU A 121 -1.75 0.70 3.58
CA LEU A 121 -1.60 -0.52 2.78
C LEU A 121 -2.92 -0.97 2.13
N ARG A 122 -4.06 -0.87 2.84
CA ARG A 122 -5.39 -1.23 2.32
C ARG A 122 -5.88 -0.24 1.27
N LEU A 123 -5.75 1.07 1.52
CA LEU A 123 -6.16 2.11 0.57
C LEU A 123 -5.40 2.03 -0.75
N HIS A 124 -4.12 1.67 -0.68
CA HIS A 124 -3.23 1.60 -1.83
C HIS A 124 -2.99 0.16 -2.32
N PHE A 125 -3.86 -0.78 -1.94
CA PHE A 125 -3.72 -2.21 -2.24
C PHE A 125 -3.39 -2.47 -3.70
N THR A 126 -4.13 -1.91 -4.66
CA THR A 126 -3.93 -2.22 -6.08
C THR A 126 -2.51 -1.88 -6.53
N SER A 127 -1.99 -0.70 -6.14
CA SER A 127 -0.65 -0.25 -6.53
C SER A 127 0.44 -1.05 -5.81
N ILE A 128 0.28 -1.26 -4.50
CA ILE A 128 1.25 -2.00 -3.68
C ILE A 128 1.28 -3.47 -4.09
N TYR A 129 0.13 -4.09 -4.29
CA TYR A 129 0.02 -5.49 -4.70
C TYR A 129 0.70 -5.71 -6.05
N GLN A 130 0.46 -4.84 -7.04
CA GLN A 130 1.14 -4.90 -8.35
C GLN A 130 2.66 -4.79 -8.21
N LYS A 131 3.16 -3.78 -7.47
CA LYS A 131 4.60 -3.60 -7.23
C LYS A 131 5.21 -4.77 -6.44
N SER A 132 4.49 -5.28 -5.45
CA SER A 132 4.93 -6.41 -4.63
C SER A 132 4.97 -7.72 -5.41
N PHE A 133 4.08 -7.94 -6.38
CA PHE A 133 4.06 -9.18 -7.17
C PHE A 133 5.18 -9.20 -8.23
N GLN A 134 5.63 -8.04 -8.67
CA GLN A 134 6.85 -7.90 -9.49
C GLN A 134 8.12 -8.21 -8.69
N ASN A 135 8.03 -8.29 -7.36
CA ASN A 135 9.14 -8.51 -6.45
C ASN A 135 8.92 -9.77 -5.59
N ASN A 136 9.58 -10.87 -5.96
CA ASN A 136 9.43 -12.18 -5.30
C ASN A 136 9.85 -12.23 -3.81
N LYS A 137 10.46 -11.15 -3.25
CA LYS A 137 10.88 -11.10 -1.84
C LYS A 137 9.90 -10.38 -0.91
N LEU A 138 8.88 -9.66 -1.40
CA LEU A 138 7.90 -8.96 -0.55
C LEU A 138 6.73 -9.88 -0.12
N GLN A 139 7.07 -11.06 0.38
CA GLN A 139 6.10 -12.12 0.67
C GLN A 139 5.23 -11.79 1.89
N ALA A 140 5.72 -11.01 2.85
CA ALA A 140 4.94 -10.68 4.03
C ALA A 140 3.78 -9.75 3.66
N LEU A 141 4.00 -8.74 2.79
CA LEU A 141 2.92 -7.91 2.26
C LEU A 141 1.90 -8.72 1.44
N GLN A 142 2.37 -9.61 0.56
CA GLN A 142 1.49 -10.47 -0.25
C GLN A 142 0.57 -11.35 0.62
N LYS A 143 1.10 -11.86 1.74
CA LYS A 143 0.38 -12.68 2.71
C LYS A 143 -0.52 -11.87 3.64
N TRP A 144 -0.09 -10.67 4.02
CA TRP A 144 -0.79 -9.82 4.97
C TRP A 144 -2.20 -9.43 4.52
N TYR A 145 -2.38 -9.15 3.23
CA TYR A 145 -3.67 -8.74 2.69
C TYR A 145 -4.79 -9.77 2.93
N PRO A 146 -4.74 -11.00 2.38
CA PRO A 146 -5.82 -11.97 2.56
C PRO A 146 -6.06 -12.38 4.03
N GLU A 147 -5.04 -12.30 4.89
CA GLU A 147 -5.17 -12.61 6.33
C GLU A 147 -5.85 -11.50 7.15
N ASN A 148 -5.70 -10.23 6.74
CA ASN A 148 -6.18 -9.07 7.49
C ASN A 148 -7.32 -8.31 6.81
N TRP A 149 -7.92 -8.93 5.78
CA TRP A 149 -9.08 -8.39 5.07
C TRP A 149 -10.39 -8.73 5.79
N THR A 150 -11.23 -7.71 5.92
CA THR A 150 -12.60 -7.88 6.38
C THR A 150 -13.49 -8.41 5.26
N TYR A 151 -14.69 -8.89 5.60
CA TYR A 151 -15.70 -9.28 4.62
C TYR A 151 -15.99 -8.16 3.60
N GLU A 152 -16.04 -6.90 4.05
CA GLU A 152 -16.26 -5.74 3.18
C GLU A 152 -15.12 -5.56 2.16
N ASN A 153 -13.87 -5.83 2.55
CA ASN A 153 -12.74 -5.78 1.62
C ASN A 153 -12.87 -6.84 0.52
N PHE A 154 -13.22 -8.08 0.89
CA PHE A 154 -13.47 -9.15 -0.09
C PHE A 154 -14.67 -8.85 -0.98
N LEU A 155 -15.75 -8.26 -0.44
CA LEU A 155 -16.93 -7.88 -1.20
C LEU A 155 -16.62 -6.77 -2.21
N ALA A 156 -15.86 -5.76 -1.80
CA ALA A 156 -15.38 -4.70 -2.69
C ALA A 156 -14.53 -5.29 -3.82
N LEU A 157 -13.53 -6.13 -3.50
CA LEU A 157 -12.69 -6.79 -4.50
C LEU A 157 -13.52 -7.63 -5.47
N LYS A 158 -14.44 -8.45 -4.95
CA LYS A 158 -15.33 -9.28 -5.77
C LYS A 158 -16.15 -8.44 -6.74
N THR A 159 -16.70 -7.32 -6.26
CA THR A 159 -17.52 -6.42 -7.08
C THR A 159 -16.68 -5.76 -8.17
N THR A 160 -15.47 -5.26 -7.83
CA THR A 160 -14.54 -4.66 -8.80
C THR A 160 -14.11 -5.66 -9.88
N LEU A 161 -13.85 -6.91 -9.51
CA LEU A 161 -13.34 -7.93 -10.42
C LEU A 161 -14.43 -8.81 -11.05
N GLN A 162 -15.72 -8.55 -10.81
CA GLN A 162 -16.81 -9.46 -11.19
C GLN A 162 -16.81 -9.83 -12.68
N SER A 163 -16.47 -8.88 -13.56
CA SER A 163 -16.41 -9.11 -15.01
C SER A 163 -15.14 -9.83 -15.45
N CYS A 164 -14.09 -9.81 -14.62
CA CYS A 164 -12.79 -10.43 -14.89
C CYS A 164 -12.70 -11.86 -14.34
N LEU A 165 -13.35 -12.15 -13.21
CA LEU A 165 -13.28 -13.46 -12.55
C LEU A 165 -13.63 -14.65 -13.48
N PRO A 166 -14.64 -14.57 -14.38
CA PRO A 166 -14.95 -15.64 -15.32
C PRO A 166 -13.91 -15.82 -16.44
N LEU A 167 -13.11 -14.78 -16.72
CA LEU A 167 -12.08 -14.81 -17.77
C LEU A 167 -10.79 -15.50 -17.31
N ILE A 168 -10.63 -15.71 -16.00
CA ILE A 168 -9.46 -16.37 -15.43
C ILE A 168 -9.52 -17.87 -15.73
N ARG A 169 -8.46 -18.40 -16.34
CA ARG A 169 -8.37 -19.80 -16.76
C ARG A 169 -7.90 -20.72 -15.61
N TYR A 170 -8.66 -20.79 -14.52
CA TYR A 170 -8.28 -21.54 -13.30
C TYR A 170 -7.87 -22.99 -13.58
N PHE A 171 -8.58 -23.67 -14.49
CA PHE A 171 -8.33 -25.07 -14.86
C PHE A 171 -7.07 -25.27 -15.72
N GLN A 172 -6.41 -24.20 -16.16
CA GLN A 172 -5.13 -24.24 -16.86
C GLN A 172 -3.96 -23.85 -15.94
N MET A 173 -4.23 -23.27 -14.77
CA MET A 173 -3.19 -22.94 -13.79
C MET A 173 -2.66 -24.20 -13.10
N SER A 174 -1.37 -24.20 -12.76
CA SER A 174 -0.75 -25.24 -11.95
C SER A 174 -1.33 -25.28 -10.53
N SER A 175 -1.28 -26.44 -9.87
CA SER A 175 -1.71 -26.58 -8.47
C SER A 175 -0.99 -25.59 -7.56
N HIS A 176 0.32 -25.38 -7.78
CA HIS A 176 1.13 -24.41 -7.05
C HIS A 176 0.58 -22.97 -7.17
N ASN A 177 0.27 -22.52 -8.39
CA ASN A 177 -0.27 -21.18 -8.60
C ASN A 177 -1.67 -21.01 -8.01
N ILE A 178 -2.50 -22.07 -8.02
CA ILE A 178 -3.81 -22.01 -7.36
C ILE A 178 -3.65 -21.87 -5.84
N LEU A 179 -2.84 -22.72 -5.20
CA LEU A 179 -2.68 -22.73 -3.75
C LEU A 179 -2.04 -21.44 -3.23
N ASN A 180 -1.06 -20.87 -3.96
CA ASN A 180 -0.36 -19.68 -3.49
C ASN A 180 -1.05 -18.37 -3.87
N ASN A 181 -1.67 -18.28 -5.05
CA ASN A 181 -2.17 -17.01 -5.57
C ASN A 181 -3.70 -16.90 -5.61
N VAL A 182 -4.42 -18.02 -5.63
CA VAL A 182 -5.90 -18.02 -5.75
C VAL A 182 -6.57 -18.37 -4.43
N GLN A 183 -6.07 -19.38 -3.71
CA GLN A 183 -6.63 -19.82 -2.43
C GLN A 183 -6.74 -18.71 -1.37
N PRO A 184 -5.77 -17.79 -1.20
CA PRO A 184 -5.90 -16.74 -0.19
C PRO A 184 -7.12 -15.83 -0.44
N TYR A 185 -7.56 -15.73 -1.70
CA TYR A 185 -8.71 -14.93 -2.12
C TYR A 185 -9.95 -15.77 -2.42
N GLN A 186 -10.02 -17.04 -1.99
CA GLN A 186 -11.14 -17.95 -2.28
C GLN A 186 -12.53 -17.36 -1.98
N GLN A 187 -12.62 -16.41 -1.03
CA GLN A 187 -13.86 -15.75 -0.63
C GLN A 187 -14.54 -14.95 -1.75
N ILE A 188 -13.79 -14.50 -2.77
CA ILE A 188 -14.38 -13.77 -3.91
C ILE A 188 -14.94 -14.70 -4.98
N LEU A 189 -14.57 -15.99 -4.96
CA LEU A 189 -14.99 -16.98 -5.95
C LEU A 189 -16.38 -17.53 -5.64
N GLU A 190 -17.06 -18.02 -6.67
CA GLU A 190 -18.27 -18.80 -6.46
C GLU A 190 -17.94 -20.13 -5.77
N LYS A 191 -18.79 -20.54 -4.82
CA LYS A 191 -18.58 -21.78 -4.04
C LYS A 191 -18.45 -23.02 -4.92
N ASN A 192 -19.24 -23.10 -5.99
CA ASN A 192 -19.20 -24.21 -6.94
C ASN A 192 -17.90 -24.22 -7.73
N LEU A 193 -17.48 -23.07 -8.26
CA LEU A 193 -16.21 -22.91 -8.96
C LEU A 193 -15.02 -23.33 -8.07
N TRP A 194 -14.98 -22.87 -6.82
CA TRP A 194 -13.91 -23.24 -5.89
C TRP A 194 -13.88 -24.74 -5.61
N LYS A 195 -15.05 -25.35 -5.40
CA LYS A 195 -15.18 -26.80 -5.21
C LYS A 195 -14.65 -27.59 -6.40
N ASP A 196 -14.95 -27.15 -7.62
CA ASP A 196 -14.50 -27.83 -8.85
C ASP A 196 -12.98 -27.68 -9.06
N ILE A 197 -12.43 -26.50 -8.78
CA ILE A 197 -10.97 -26.26 -8.81
C ILE A 197 -10.26 -27.19 -7.83
N MET A 198 -10.74 -27.30 -6.59
CA MET A 198 -10.12 -28.16 -5.57
C MET A 198 -10.25 -29.64 -5.93
N LYS A 199 -11.38 -30.08 -6.47
CA LYS A 199 -11.55 -31.46 -6.94
C LYS A 199 -10.52 -31.82 -8.01
N ARG A 200 -10.24 -30.92 -8.96
CA ARG A 200 -9.18 -31.12 -9.97
C ARG A 200 -7.81 -31.30 -9.30
N ILE A 201 -7.47 -30.45 -8.34
CA ILE A 201 -6.17 -30.48 -7.65
C ILE A 201 -5.99 -31.81 -6.90
N THR A 202 -7.00 -32.24 -6.14
CA THR A 202 -6.96 -33.50 -5.40
C THR A 202 -6.79 -34.69 -6.34
N ASN A 203 -7.53 -34.73 -7.46
CA ASN A 203 -7.41 -35.80 -8.44
C ASN A 203 -6.02 -35.86 -9.09
N LEU A 204 -5.41 -34.72 -9.39
CA LEU A 204 -4.04 -34.64 -9.93
C LEU A 204 -3.02 -35.19 -8.94
N ASN A 205 -3.14 -34.86 -7.66
CA ASN A 205 -2.23 -35.35 -6.63
C ASN A 205 -2.34 -36.87 -6.48
N ASN A 206 -3.56 -37.41 -6.43
CA ASN A 206 -3.79 -38.85 -6.36
C ASN A 206 -3.23 -39.60 -7.58
N ALA A 207 -3.33 -39.00 -8.78
CA ALA A 207 -2.79 -39.59 -10.00
C ALA A 207 -1.25 -39.56 -10.05
N LEU A 208 -0.59 -38.58 -9.43
CA LEU A 208 0.87 -38.53 -9.32
C LEU A 208 1.38 -39.56 -8.32
N ASP A 209 0.69 -39.73 -7.19
CA ASP A 209 1.01 -40.71 -6.16
C ASP A 209 0.96 -42.15 -6.70
N GLN A 210 -0.09 -42.46 -7.48
CA GLN A 210 -0.22 -43.76 -8.16
C GLN A 210 0.89 -44.04 -9.18
N ARG A 211 1.44 -43.01 -9.84
CA ARG A 211 2.55 -43.18 -10.79
C ARG A 211 3.89 -43.40 -10.09
N GLN A 212 4.09 -42.81 -8.91
CA GLN A 212 5.31 -43.02 -8.12
C GLN A 212 5.42 -44.45 -7.58
N HIS A 213 4.28 -45.08 -7.27
CA HIS A 213 4.20 -46.47 -6.81
C HIS A 213 4.27 -47.53 -7.93
N GLN A 214 4.37 -47.13 -9.20
CA GLN A 214 4.44 -48.03 -10.37
C GLN A 214 5.80 -48.06 -11.07
N LEU A 215 6.81 -47.34 -10.57
CA LEU A 215 8.17 -47.39 -11.14
C LEU A 215 8.81 -48.76 -10.82
N PRO A 216 9.34 -49.49 -11.82
CA PRO A 216 9.95 -50.78 -11.57
C PRO A 216 11.23 -50.62 -10.74
N PRO A 217 11.52 -51.55 -9.80
CA PRO A 217 12.78 -51.54 -9.09
C PRO A 217 13.91 -51.81 -10.10
N TYR A 218 14.92 -50.94 -10.09
CA TYR A 218 16.20 -51.15 -10.80
C TYR A 218 16.97 -52.33 -10.21
#